data_AF-A0A7R9ZW22-F1
#
_entry.id   AF-A0A7R9ZW22-F1
#
_cell.length_a   1.000
_cell.length_b   1.000
_cell.length_c   1.000
_cell.angle_alpha   90.00
_cell.angle_beta   90.00
_cell.angle_gamma   90.00
#
_symmetry.space_group_name_H-M   'P 1'
#
loop_
_entity.id
_entity.type
_entity.pdbx_description
1 polymer ?
#
loop_
_entity_poly.entity_id
_entity_poly.type
_entity_poly.pdbx_seq_one_letter_code
_entity_poly.pdbx_strand_id
1 'polypeptide(L)'
;AGVPGSSPAGSPGSDSEAVQADWSAVTAARAVLASAGVVAKRGSAPLTLEEVRGCWGSEPICTSVAISFWQRYLSKLAEAGAANAGQRPEMQGHHPEPLELILRHMPLLADRGLPGELVHCLRDCGWVPLRQLPRIFCPLSRA
;
A
#
# COMPACT_ATOMS: atom_id res chain seq x y z
N ALA A 1 13.62 -63.88 10.30
CA ALA A 1 14.60 -62.79 10.20
C ALA A 1 14.51 -62.20 8.81
N GLY A 2 14.20 -60.94 8.52
CA GLY A 2 13.81 -59.77 9.29
C GLY A 2 13.37 -58.70 8.27
N VAL A 3 12.37 -57.90 8.62
CA VAL A 3 12.01 -56.62 7.97
C VAL A 3 12.59 -55.53 8.88
N PRO A 4 13.17 -54.42 8.37
CA PRO A 4 12.41 -53.22 7.96
C PRO A 4 12.94 -52.57 6.66
N GLY A 5 12.18 -51.89 5.81
CA GLY A 5 10.98 -51.07 6.08
C GLY A 5 11.40 -49.65 6.47
N SER A 6 11.63 -48.76 5.50
CA SER A 6 11.63 -47.29 5.69
C SER A 6 11.65 -46.58 4.33
N SER A 7 10.49 -46.48 3.70
CA SER A 7 10.18 -45.32 2.88
C SER A 7 9.57 -44.28 3.83
N PRO A 8 10.13 -43.07 3.99
CA PRO A 8 9.36 -41.99 4.57
C PRO A 8 8.36 -41.52 3.51
N ALA A 9 7.11 -41.90 3.71
CA ALA A 9 5.99 -41.16 3.13
C ALA A 9 6.09 -39.72 3.65
N GLY A 10 6.57 -38.81 2.82
CA GLY A 10 6.45 -37.39 3.05
C GLY A 10 4.96 -37.03 3.05
N SER A 11 4.44 -36.68 4.22
CA SER A 11 3.10 -36.14 4.37
C SER A 11 2.97 -34.85 3.53
N PRO A 12 2.05 -34.75 2.56
CA PRO A 12 1.92 -33.59 1.68
C PRO A 12 1.15 -32.42 2.35
N GLY A 13 1.33 -32.21 3.65
CA GLY A 13 0.53 -31.26 4.44
C GLY A 13 1.31 -30.30 5.34
N SER A 14 2.57 -30.58 5.67
CA SER A 14 3.31 -29.82 6.69
C SER A 14 4.13 -28.65 6.13
N ASP A 15 4.54 -28.71 4.88
CA ASP A 15 5.47 -27.71 4.32
C ASP A 15 4.76 -26.39 3.98
N SER A 16 3.49 -26.44 3.59
CA SER A 16 2.71 -25.25 3.27
C SER A 16 2.33 -24.45 4.53
N GLU A 17 2.02 -25.12 5.64
CA GLU A 17 1.67 -24.46 6.90
C GLU A 17 2.90 -23.84 7.57
N ALA A 18 4.05 -24.53 7.54
CA ALA A 18 5.30 -24.00 8.07
C ALA A 18 5.79 -22.78 7.29
N VAL A 19 5.75 -22.85 5.95
CA VAL A 19 6.06 -21.73 5.07
C VAL A 19 5.12 -20.56 5.36
N GLN A 20 3.80 -20.78 5.38
CA GLN A 20 2.81 -19.73 5.67
C GLN A 20 2.96 -19.11 7.07
N ALA A 21 3.31 -19.91 8.08
CA ALA A 21 3.57 -19.44 9.44
C ALA A 21 4.81 -18.52 9.49
N ASP A 22 5.90 -18.91 8.82
CA ASP A 22 7.13 -18.12 8.76
C ASP A 22 6.90 -16.77 8.03
N TRP A 23 6.14 -16.78 6.93
CA TRP A 23 5.76 -15.55 6.21
C TRP A 23 4.89 -14.61 7.04
N SER A 24 3.88 -15.16 7.73
CA SER A 24 2.97 -14.36 8.55
C SER A 24 3.70 -13.73 9.73
N ALA A 25 4.67 -14.45 10.33
CA ALA A 25 5.50 -13.95 11.42
C ALA A 25 6.45 -12.85 10.96
N VAL A 26 7.14 -13.02 9.83
CA VAL A 26 8.05 -11.99 9.26
C VAL A 26 7.26 -10.73 8.88
N THR A 27 6.10 -10.89 8.25
CA THR A 27 5.26 -9.77 7.83
C THR A 27 4.67 -9.03 9.03
N ALA A 28 4.19 -9.77 10.03
CA ALA A 28 3.69 -9.18 11.28
C ALA A 28 4.81 -8.46 12.04
N ALA A 29 5.99 -9.07 12.15
CA ALA A 29 7.16 -8.46 12.77
C ALA A 29 7.58 -7.18 12.05
N ARG A 30 7.62 -7.18 10.71
CA ARG A 30 7.92 -5.97 9.91
C ARG A 30 6.89 -4.87 10.14
N ALA A 31 5.60 -5.21 10.19
CA ALA A 31 4.54 -4.23 10.40
C ALA A 31 4.52 -3.66 11.84
N VAL A 32 4.96 -4.42 12.84
CA VAL A 32 5.02 -3.97 14.25
C VAL A 32 6.32 -3.22 14.56
N LEU A 33 7.45 -3.69 14.04
CA LEU A 33 8.78 -3.18 14.40
C LEU A 33 9.26 -2.04 13.48
N ALA A 34 8.73 -1.93 12.26
CA ALA A 34 9.13 -0.88 11.32
C ALA A 34 8.10 0.26 11.28
N SER A 35 8.60 1.50 11.28
CA SER A 35 7.75 2.69 11.13
C SER A 35 7.01 2.66 9.79
N ALA A 36 5.69 2.81 9.83
CA ALA A 36 4.86 2.90 8.65
C ALA A 36 4.84 4.30 8.02
N GLY A 37 5.08 5.34 8.80
CA GLY A 37 5.08 6.72 8.34
C GLY A 37 6.16 7.01 7.30
N VAL A 38 5.78 7.63 6.19
CA VAL A 38 6.71 8.25 5.23
C VAL A 38 7.15 9.57 5.83
N VAL A 39 8.24 9.54 6.59
CA VAL A 39 8.75 10.72 7.28
C VAL A 39 9.59 11.53 6.30
N ALA A 40 9.03 12.63 5.77
CA ALA A 40 9.83 13.71 5.20
C ALA A 40 10.52 14.49 6.33
N LYS A 41 11.43 13.85 7.06
CA LYS A 41 12.15 14.49 8.16
C LYS A 41 13.11 15.49 7.53
N ARG A 42 12.98 16.75 7.90
CA ARG A 42 13.91 17.82 7.52
C ARG A 42 15.32 17.43 8.02
N GLY A 43 16.12 16.79 7.15
CA GLY A 43 17.51 16.38 7.44
C GLY A 43 17.82 14.88 7.50
N SER A 44 16.85 13.97 7.39
CA SER A 44 17.11 12.54 7.10
C SER A 44 16.48 12.20 5.77
N ALA A 45 17.21 11.50 4.90
CA ALA A 45 16.95 11.34 3.47
C ALA A 45 15.45 11.35 3.10
N PRO A 46 15.04 12.15 2.09
CA PRO A 46 13.69 12.08 1.58
C PRO A 46 13.46 10.64 1.08
N LEU A 47 12.44 9.98 1.62
CA LEU A 47 11.95 8.72 1.09
C LEU A 47 11.67 8.93 -0.41
N THR A 48 12.38 8.20 -1.27
CA THR A 48 12.28 8.40 -2.71
C THR A 48 10.96 7.81 -3.20
N LEU A 49 10.41 8.36 -4.29
CA LEU A 49 9.24 7.79 -4.95
C LEU A 49 9.47 6.31 -5.34
N GLU A 50 10.72 5.94 -5.60
CA GLU A 50 11.13 4.57 -5.90
C GLU A 50 10.95 3.63 -4.71
N GLU A 51 11.27 4.07 -3.48
CA GLU A 51 11.08 3.28 -2.28
C GLU A 51 9.58 3.01 -2.03
N VAL A 52 8.75 4.06 -2.16
CA VAL A 52 7.28 3.91 -2.09
C VAL A 52 6.77 2.90 -3.14
N ARG A 53 7.27 2.99 -4.38
CA ARG A 53 6.92 2.06 -5.46
C ARG A 53 7.39 0.63 -5.17
N GLY A 54 8.56 0.47 -4.57
CA GLY A 54 9.10 -0.83 -4.15
C GLY A 54 8.19 -1.55 -3.16
N CYS A 55 7.57 -0.81 -2.23
CA CYS A 55 6.62 -1.38 -1.27
C CYS A 55 5.33 -1.90 -1.93
N TRP A 56 4.95 -1.42 -3.11
CA TRP A 56 3.70 -1.88 -3.75
C TRP A 56 3.76 -3.30 -4.31
N GLY A 57 4.96 -3.84 -4.52
CA GLY A 57 5.18 -5.22 -4.98
C GLY A 57 5.43 -6.20 -3.84
N SER A 58 5.50 -5.70 -2.60
CA SER A 58 5.70 -6.54 -1.41
C SER A 58 4.45 -7.34 -1.09
N GLU A 59 4.63 -8.47 -0.39
CA GLU A 59 3.52 -9.31 0.04
C GLU A 59 2.51 -8.52 0.90
N PRO A 60 1.21 -8.54 0.55
CA PRO A 60 0.25 -7.62 1.13
C PRO A 60 -0.21 -8.07 2.52
N ILE A 61 -0.32 -7.12 3.44
CA ILE A 61 -1.15 -7.20 4.63
C ILE A 61 -2.55 -6.62 4.37
N CYS A 62 -3.46 -6.80 5.33
CA CYS A 62 -4.86 -6.35 5.23
C CYS A 62 -5.03 -4.86 4.82
N THR A 63 -4.04 -4.03 5.10
CA THR A 63 -3.97 -2.58 4.86
C THR A 63 -3.13 -2.20 3.64
N SER A 64 -2.24 -3.08 3.16
CA SER A 64 -1.34 -2.80 2.03
C SER A 64 -2.09 -2.43 0.77
N VAL A 65 -3.24 -3.07 0.54
CA VAL A 65 -4.07 -2.85 -0.63
C VAL A 65 -4.62 -1.43 -0.64
N ALA A 66 -5.15 -0.96 0.49
CA ALA A 66 -5.70 0.39 0.61
C ALA A 66 -4.61 1.46 0.41
N ILE A 67 -3.45 1.28 1.05
CA ILE A 67 -2.32 2.20 0.94
C ILE A 67 -1.80 2.26 -0.50
N SER A 68 -1.49 1.10 -1.10
CA SER A 68 -0.98 1.02 -2.48
C SER A 68 -1.97 1.56 -3.49
N PHE A 69 -3.27 1.31 -3.31
CA PHE A 69 -4.32 1.82 -4.18
C PHE A 69 -4.27 3.35 -4.23
N TRP A 70 -4.30 4.00 -3.08
CA TRP A 70 -4.32 5.47 -3.01
C TRP A 70 -3.02 6.07 -3.52
N GLN A 71 -1.86 5.50 -3.21
CA GLN A 71 -0.57 6.01 -3.71
C GLN A 71 -0.44 5.91 -5.22
N ARG A 72 -0.91 4.79 -5.81
CA ARG A 72 -0.96 4.61 -7.27
C ARG A 72 -1.96 5.55 -7.91
N TYR A 73 -3.12 5.75 -7.28
CA TYR A 73 -4.12 6.71 -7.75
C TYR A 73 -3.56 8.13 -7.77
N LEU A 74 -2.94 8.58 -6.69
CA LEU A 74 -2.33 9.91 -6.58
C LEU A 74 -1.19 10.11 -7.58
N SER A 75 -0.37 9.08 -7.81
CA SER A 75 0.68 9.13 -8.84
C SER A 75 0.09 9.37 -10.22
N LYS A 76 -0.94 8.59 -10.60
CA LYS A 76 -1.64 8.76 -11.88
C LYS A 76 -2.37 10.09 -11.98
N LEU A 77 -2.87 10.62 -10.86
CA LEU A 77 -3.54 11.92 -10.82
C LEU A 77 -2.57 13.06 -11.12
N ALA A 78 -1.36 13.04 -10.54
CA ALA A 78 -0.29 13.99 -10.86
C ALA A 78 0.11 13.91 -12.34
N GLU A 79 0.34 12.70 -12.85
CA GLU A 79 0.70 12.45 -14.25
C GLU A 79 -0.38 12.97 -15.22
N ALA A 80 -1.67 12.70 -14.94
CA ALA A 80 -2.78 13.21 -15.74
C ALA A 80 -2.88 14.73 -15.68
N GLY A 81 -2.63 15.35 -14.52
CA GLY A 81 -2.57 16.81 -14.38
C GLY A 81 -1.51 17.43 -15.28
N ALA A 82 -0.29 16.88 -15.23
CA ALA A 82 0.83 17.35 -16.05
C ALA A 82 0.59 17.17 -17.56
N ALA A 83 -0.01 16.05 -17.98
CA ALA A 83 -0.34 15.80 -19.39
C ALA A 83 -1.36 16.82 -19.94
N ASN A 84 -2.34 17.20 -19.13
CA ASN A 84 -3.37 18.17 -19.52
C ASN A 84 -2.83 19.62 -19.53
N ALA A 85 -1.79 19.91 -18.74
CA ALA A 85 -1.13 21.23 -18.70
C ALA A 85 -0.57 21.64 -20.07
N GLY A 86 -0.01 20.67 -20.80
CA GLY A 86 0.53 20.89 -22.15
C GLY A 86 -0.52 21.22 -23.21
N GLN A 87 -1.80 20.95 -22.92
CA GLN A 87 -2.92 21.16 -23.85
C GLN A 87 -3.62 22.51 -23.65
N ARG A 88 -3.45 23.17 -22.49
CA ARG A 88 -4.10 24.45 -22.15
C ARG A 88 -3.08 25.46 -21.60
N PRO A 89 -2.36 26.17 -22.48
CA PRO A 89 -1.29 27.09 -22.08
C PRO A 89 -1.78 28.27 -21.22
N GLU A 90 -3.07 28.58 -21.27
CA GLU A 90 -3.75 29.61 -20.49
C GLU A 90 -3.91 29.29 -18.99
N MET A 91 -3.66 28.05 -18.57
CA MET A 91 -3.80 27.61 -17.18
C MET A 91 -2.49 26.99 -16.68
N GLN A 92 -1.39 27.75 -16.75
CA GLN A 92 -0.09 27.37 -16.19
C GLN A 92 -0.12 27.43 -14.66
N GLY A 93 -0.76 26.43 -14.06
CA GLY A 93 -0.68 26.15 -12.63
C GLY A 93 0.52 25.27 -12.30
N HIS A 94 1.01 25.36 -11.06
CA HIS A 94 1.94 24.37 -10.52
C HIS A 94 1.22 23.01 -10.43
N HIS A 95 1.69 22.02 -11.19
CA HIS A 95 1.21 20.65 -11.08
C HIS A 95 2.04 19.93 -10.01
N PRO A 96 1.42 19.42 -8.95
CA PRO A 96 2.15 18.76 -7.87
C PRO A 96 2.77 17.45 -8.37
N GLU A 97 4.00 17.20 -7.97
CA GLU A 97 4.71 15.95 -8.27
C GLU A 97 4.00 14.75 -7.58
N PRO A 98 4.08 13.52 -8.14
CA PRO A 98 3.49 12.33 -7.54
C PRO A 98 3.83 12.15 -6.06
N LEU A 99 5.10 12.38 -5.71
CA LEU A 99 5.58 12.24 -4.33
C LEU A 99 4.97 13.29 -3.41
N GLU A 100 4.75 14.51 -3.88
CA GLU A 100 4.12 15.57 -3.10
C GLU A 100 2.67 15.20 -2.74
N LEU A 101 1.91 14.69 -3.71
CA LEU A 101 0.55 14.21 -3.47
C LEU A 101 0.52 13.03 -2.49
N ILE A 102 1.45 12.09 -2.63
CA ILE A 102 1.57 10.95 -1.71
C ILE A 102 1.90 11.41 -0.30
N LEU A 103 2.91 12.26 -0.13
CA LEU A 103 3.29 12.79 1.19
C LEU A 103 2.16 13.58 1.85
N ARG A 104 1.37 14.30 1.04
CA ARG A 104 0.24 15.08 1.53
C ARG A 104 -0.95 14.24 1.96
N HIS A 105 -1.27 13.17 1.23
CA HIS A 105 -2.54 12.46 1.37
C HIS A 105 -2.42 11.00 1.83
N MET A 106 -1.30 10.33 1.61
CA MET A 106 -1.07 8.93 1.99
C MET A 106 0.41 8.65 2.33
N PRO A 107 0.98 9.31 3.36
CA PRO A 107 2.36 9.14 3.78
C PRO A 107 2.56 7.84 4.58
N LEU A 108 2.21 6.68 4.00
CA LEU A 108 2.43 5.37 4.60
C LEU A 108 3.11 4.39 3.65
N LEU A 109 4.04 3.59 4.13
CA LEU A 109 4.58 2.48 3.34
C LEU A 109 3.60 1.30 3.34
N ALA A 110 3.30 0.81 2.14
CA ALA A 110 2.28 -0.22 1.95
C ALA A 110 2.64 -1.58 2.56
N ASP A 111 3.92 -1.90 2.71
CA ASP A 111 4.41 -3.21 3.14
C ASP A 111 4.40 -3.42 4.67
N ARG A 112 4.08 -2.37 5.44
CA ARG A 112 4.18 -2.35 6.91
C ARG A 112 3.13 -1.48 7.62
N GLY A 113 2.25 -0.79 6.90
CA GLY A 113 1.24 0.07 7.52
C GLY A 113 0.17 -0.72 8.28
N LEU A 114 0.10 -0.60 9.61
CA LEU A 114 -0.93 -1.29 10.41
C LEU A 114 -2.31 -0.61 10.30
N PRO A 115 -3.43 -1.30 10.65
CA PRO A 115 -4.77 -0.71 10.60
C PRO A 115 -4.91 0.55 11.45
N GLY A 116 -4.33 0.56 12.65
CA GLY A 116 -4.30 1.75 13.52
C GLY A 116 -3.55 2.92 12.89
N GLU A 117 -2.35 2.66 12.34
CA GLU A 117 -1.53 3.64 11.62
C GLU A 117 -2.26 4.21 10.40
N LEU A 118 -2.94 3.36 9.64
CA LEU A 118 -3.75 3.80 8.50
C LEU A 118 -4.86 4.74 8.93
N VAL A 119 -5.63 4.38 9.95
CA VAL A 119 -6.73 5.23 10.45
C VAL A 119 -6.20 6.54 11.02
N HIS A 120 -5.06 6.51 11.73
CA HIS A 120 -4.43 7.70 12.27
C HIS A 120 -3.92 8.64 11.16
N CYS A 121 -3.14 8.11 10.22
CA CYS A 121 -2.64 8.84 9.07
C CYS A 121 -3.77 9.47 8.24
N LEU A 122 -4.85 8.72 7.98
CA LEU A 122 -6.01 9.24 7.25
C LEU A 122 -6.59 10.47 7.97
N ARG A 123 -6.71 10.44 9.30
CA ARG A 123 -7.19 11.60 10.07
C ARG A 123 -6.24 12.78 9.99
N ASP A 124 -4.93 12.54 10.16
CA ASP A 124 -3.90 13.58 10.13
C ASP A 124 -3.77 14.24 8.74
N CYS A 125 -3.99 13.47 7.68
CA CYS A 125 -4.04 13.96 6.30
C CYS A 125 -5.39 14.60 5.92
N GLY A 126 -6.33 14.73 6.87
CA GLY A 126 -7.61 15.40 6.66
C GLY A 126 -8.68 14.58 5.95
N TRP A 127 -8.52 13.25 5.86
CA TRP A 127 -9.57 12.38 5.34
C TRP A 127 -10.75 12.32 6.31
N VAL A 128 -11.95 12.41 5.75
CA VAL A 128 -13.19 12.38 6.52
C VAL A 128 -13.87 11.02 6.34
N PRO A 129 -14.22 10.32 7.43
CA PRO A 129 -14.94 9.06 7.32
C PRO A 129 -16.37 9.29 6.83
N LEU A 130 -16.72 8.67 5.71
CA LEU A 130 -18.10 8.64 5.23
C LEU A 130 -18.84 7.48 5.89
N ARG A 131 -19.83 7.79 6.74
CA ARG A 131 -20.66 6.77 7.42
C ARG A 131 -21.57 6.03 6.44
N GLN A 132 -21.92 6.68 5.34
CA GLN A 132 -22.74 6.14 4.28
C GLN A 132 -22.12 6.57 2.95
N LEU A 133 -21.97 5.63 2.02
CA LEU A 133 -21.55 5.98 0.67
C LEU A 133 -22.66 6.79 0.02
N PRO A 134 -22.40 8.04 -0.41
CA PRO A 134 -23.40 8.81 -1.13
C PRO A 134 -23.81 8.02 -2.37
N ARG A 135 -25.12 7.92 -2.62
CA ARG A 135 -25.71 7.20 -3.76
C ARG A 135 -25.53 7.98 -5.08
N ILE A 136 -24.33 8.52 -5.31
CA ILE A 136 -23.94 9.21 -6.55
C ILE A 136 -23.46 8.23 -7.63
N PHE A 137 -23.06 7.02 -7.22
CA PHE A 137 -22.78 5.92 -8.13
C PHE A 137 -24.08 5.18 -8.43
N CYS A 138 -24.91 5.73 -9.31
CA CYS A 138 -25.99 4.95 -9.89
C CYS A 138 -25.35 3.79 -10.67
N PRO A 139 -25.69 2.53 -10.39
CA PRO A 139 -25.33 1.44 -11.28
C PRO A 139 -25.90 1.79 -12.65
N LEU A 140 -25.08 1.74 -13.69
CA LEU A 140 -25.57 1.65 -15.06
C LEU A 140 -26.41 0.37 -15.13
N SER A 141 -27.70 0.47 -14.81
CA SER A 141 -28.66 -0.61 -15.06
C SER A 141 -28.70 -0.77 -16.57
N ARG A 142 -28.10 -1.86 -17.05
CA ARG A 142 -28.20 -2.32 -18.43
C ARG A 142 -29.66 -2.25 -18.89
N ALA A 143 -29.89 -1.45 -19.94
CA ALA A 143 -31.04 -1.60 -20.82
C ALA A 143 -30.80 -2.78 -21.77
#